data_AF-A0A1I0J9Y8-F1
#
_entry.id   AF-A0A1I0J9Y8-F1
#
_cell.length_a   1.000
_cell.length_b   1.000
_cell.length_c   1.000
_cell.angle_alpha   90.00
_cell.angle_beta   90.00
_cell.angle_gamma   90.00
#
_symmetry.space_group_name_H-M   'P 1'
#
loop_
_entity.id
_entity.type
_entity.pdbx_description
1 polymer ?
#
loop_
_entity_poly.entity_id
_entity_poly.type
_entity_poly.pdbx_seq_one_letter_code
_entity_poly.pdbx_strand_id
1 'polypeptide(L)'
;MAKIVDLVVRLRVARETGVITADLASELEAALVRLAPAAGRRAVRDQHLRRAAGFMSGSLYAKAQRLAQETTSALRPGRISLPPDPTGVRAAVLDAVATGVKMPTSWRQFHTLLDPELDEDEPPIEV
;
A
#
# COMPACT_ATOMS: atom_id res chain seq x y z
N MET A 1 -5.91 22.04 -7.48
CA MET A 1 -6.02 20.65 -7.95
C MET A 1 -5.98 19.73 -6.74
N ALA A 2 -6.96 18.83 -6.57
CA ALA A 2 -6.86 17.79 -5.54
C ALA A 2 -5.64 16.91 -5.85
N LYS A 3 -4.85 16.54 -4.84
CA LYS A 3 -3.72 15.63 -5.05
C LYS A 3 -4.30 14.27 -5.42
N ILE A 4 -3.70 13.55 -6.36
CA ILE A 4 -4.25 12.26 -6.85
C ILE A 4 -4.61 11.28 -5.73
N VAL A 5 -3.84 11.27 -4.65
CA VAL A 5 -4.10 10.45 -3.45
C VAL A 5 -5.47 10.74 -2.87
N ASP A 6 -5.89 12.00 -2.82
CA ASP A 6 -7.21 12.39 -2.30
C ASP A 6 -8.34 11.84 -3.18
N LEU A 7 -8.15 11.83 -4.50
CA LEU A 7 -9.13 11.27 -5.45
C LEU A 7 -9.23 9.75 -5.31
N VAL A 8 -8.10 9.05 -5.19
CA VAL A 8 -8.07 7.60 -4.97
C VAL A 8 -8.76 7.24 -3.64
N VAL A 9 -8.48 7.99 -2.57
CA VAL A 9 -9.15 7.78 -1.28
C VAL A 9 -10.65 8.00 -1.38
N ARG A 10 -11.11 9.04 -2.09
CA ARG A 10 -12.54 9.30 -2.29
C ARG A 10 -13.22 8.22 -3.13
N LEU A 11 -12.61 7.76 -4.22
CA LEU A 11 -13.13 6.66 -5.04
C LEU A 11 -13.27 5.39 -4.22
N ARG A 12 -12.29 5.08 -3.39
CA ARG A 12 -12.35 3.93 -2.48
C ARG A 12 -13.52 4.04 -1.51
N VAL A 13 -13.69 5.18 -0.85
CA VAL A 13 -14.82 5.39 0.07
C VAL A 13 -16.16 5.28 -0.67
N ALA A 14 -16.26 5.82 -1.88
CA ALA A 14 -17.46 5.70 -2.70
C ALA A 14 -17.76 4.24 -3.09
N ARG A 15 -16.72 3.45 -3.38
CA ARG A 15 -16.82 1.99 -3.61
C ARG A 15 -17.31 1.26 -2.37
N GLU A 16 -16.70 1.52 -1.22
CA GLU A 16 -17.00 0.83 0.05
C GLU A 16 -18.39 1.16 0.59
N THR A 17 -18.90 2.35 0.28
CA THR A 17 -20.24 2.81 0.68
C THR A 17 -21.32 2.50 -0.38
N GLY A 18 -20.94 1.92 -1.53
CA GLY A 18 -21.88 1.56 -2.60
C GLY A 18 -22.42 2.73 -3.41
N VAL A 19 -21.84 3.93 -3.29
CA VAL A 19 -22.19 5.11 -4.08
C VAL A 19 -21.84 4.90 -5.56
N ILE A 20 -20.81 4.10 -5.84
CA ILE A 20 -20.41 3.66 -7.19
C ILE A 20 -20.16 2.15 -7.17
N THR A 21 -20.30 1.48 -8.32
CA THR A 21 -20.01 0.05 -8.44
C THR A 21 -18.51 -0.22 -8.27
N ALA A 22 -18.17 -1.42 -7.79
CA ALA A 22 -16.78 -1.81 -7.57
C ALA A 22 -15.96 -1.82 -8.87
N ASP A 23 -16.56 -2.24 -9.98
CA ASP A 23 -15.91 -2.27 -11.29
C ASP A 23 -15.60 -0.85 -11.77
N LEU A 24 -16.59 0.06 -11.73
CA LEU A 24 -16.40 1.45 -12.14
C LEU A 24 -15.36 2.16 -11.26
N ALA A 25 -15.38 1.95 -9.95
CA ALA A 25 -14.38 2.51 -9.05
C ALA A 25 -12.96 2.05 -9.43
N SER A 26 -12.80 0.77 -9.76
CA SER A 26 -11.52 0.17 -10.11
C SER A 26 -11.00 0.69 -11.47
N GLU A 27 -11.89 0.84 -12.45
CA GLU A 27 -11.54 1.45 -13.74
C GLU A 27 -11.11 2.91 -13.61
N LEU A 28 -11.84 3.69 -12.81
CA LEU A 28 -11.51 5.10 -12.56
C LEU A 28 -10.18 5.25 -11.81
N GLU A 29 -9.92 4.40 -10.82
CA GLU A 29 -8.66 4.38 -10.09
C GLU A 29 -7.49 4.04 -11.04
N ALA A 30 -7.64 2.99 -11.85
CA ALA A 30 -6.64 2.62 -12.85
C ALA A 30 -6.37 3.75 -13.85
N ALA A 31 -7.42 4.43 -14.32
CA ALA A 31 -7.30 5.58 -15.21
C ALA A 31 -6.55 6.75 -14.55
N LEU A 32 -6.89 7.11 -13.31
CA LEU A 32 -6.21 8.17 -12.56
C LEU A 32 -4.72 7.86 -12.38
N VAL A 33 -4.40 6.64 -11.94
CA VAL A 33 -3.02 6.20 -11.71
C VAL A 33 -2.22 6.22 -13.02
N ARG A 34 -2.80 5.76 -14.13
CA ARG A 34 -2.16 5.78 -15.45
C ARG A 34 -1.81 7.20 -15.91
N LEU A 35 -2.69 8.17 -15.64
CA LEU A 35 -2.51 9.58 -16.03
C LEU A 35 -1.60 10.36 -15.08
N ALA A 36 -1.35 9.84 -13.87
CA ALA A 36 -0.55 10.51 -12.87
C ALA A 36 0.94 10.57 -13.26
N PRO A 37 1.67 11.62 -12.88
CA PRO A 37 3.13 11.61 -12.93
C PRO A 37 3.71 10.54 -11.98
N ALA A 38 4.97 10.17 -12.18
CA ALA A 38 5.62 9.11 -11.39
C ALA A 38 5.57 9.35 -9.87
N ALA A 39 5.72 10.61 -9.43
CA ALA A 39 5.58 10.99 -8.03
C ALA A 39 4.16 10.73 -7.48
N GLY A 40 3.13 11.01 -8.29
CA GLY A 40 1.74 10.72 -7.94
C GLY A 40 1.46 9.24 -7.80
N ARG A 41 1.96 8.42 -8.74
CA ARG A 41 1.84 6.95 -8.65
C ARG A 41 2.55 6.38 -7.43
N ARG A 42 3.74 6.90 -7.09
CA ARG A 42 4.46 6.55 -5.85
C ARG A 42 3.63 6.86 -4.61
N ALA A 43 3.03 8.05 -4.56
CA ALA A 43 2.19 8.45 -3.43
C ALA A 43 0.94 7.56 -3.28
N VAL A 44 0.31 7.17 -4.39
CA VAL A 44 -0.81 6.21 -4.39
C VAL A 44 -0.34 4.83 -3.89
N ARG A 45 0.76 4.29 -4.42
CA ARG A 45 1.38 3.04 -3.92
C ARG A 45 1.59 3.08 -2.41
N ASP A 46 2.19 4.14 -1.91
CA ASP A 46 2.51 4.27 -0.48
C ASP A 46 1.25 4.36 0.37
N GLN A 47 0.19 5.00 -0.15
CA GLN A 47 -1.11 5.05 0.52
C GLN A 47 -1.74 3.65 0.65
N HIS A 48 -1.68 2.83 -0.41
CA HIS A 48 -2.17 1.44 -0.34
C HIS A 48 -1.35 0.60 0.64
N LEU A 49 -0.02 0.79 0.68
CA LEU A 49 0.86 0.09 1.62
C LEU A 49 0.62 0.49 3.08
N ARG A 50 0.41 1.80 3.36
CA ARG A 50 0.00 2.28 4.68
C ARG A 50 -1.36 1.73 5.10
N ARG A 51 -2.31 1.66 4.16
CA ARG A 51 -3.61 1.02 4.39
C ARG A 51 -3.45 -0.45 4.76
N ALA A 52 -2.64 -1.19 4.01
CA ALA A 52 -2.36 -2.60 4.31
C ALA A 52 -1.77 -2.77 5.73
N ALA A 53 -0.84 -1.90 6.15
CA ALA A 53 -0.34 -1.88 7.54
C ALA A 53 -1.42 -1.49 8.57
N GLY A 54 -2.40 -0.67 8.18
CA GLY A 54 -3.55 -0.31 9.02
C GLY A 54 -4.44 -1.49 9.37
N PHE A 55 -4.49 -2.52 8.52
CA PHE A 55 -5.21 -3.77 8.80
C PHE A 55 -4.43 -4.75 9.69
N MET A 56 -3.14 -4.48 9.96
CA MET A 56 -2.29 -5.33 10.77
C MET A 56 -2.22 -4.83 12.21
N SER A 57 -2.24 -5.75 13.17
CA SER A 57 -1.89 -5.48 14.56
C SER A 57 -0.38 -5.64 14.80
N GLY A 58 0.11 -5.17 15.95
CA GLY A 58 1.50 -5.30 16.36
C GLY A 58 2.35 -4.05 16.13
N SER A 59 3.65 -4.16 16.45
CA SER A 59 4.63 -3.07 16.33
C SER A 59 4.89 -2.68 14.87
N LEU A 60 5.42 -1.48 14.66
CA LEU A 60 5.81 -0.98 13.34
C LEU A 60 6.75 -1.95 12.61
N TYR A 61 7.73 -2.49 13.34
CA TYR A 61 8.64 -3.52 12.86
C TYR A 61 7.89 -4.78 12.38
N ALA A 62 6.96 -5.30 13.18
CA ALA A 62 6.17 -6.49 12.82
C ALA A 62 5.32 -6.25 11.56
N LYS A 63 4.71 -5.06 11.45
CA LYS A 63 3.95 -4.65 10.25
C LYS A 63 4.85 -4.56 9.02
N ALA A 64 6.04 -3.96 9.15
CA ALA A 64 7.00 -3.82 8.06
C ALA A 64 7.52 -5.18 7.56
N GLN A 65 7.79 -6.12 8.47
CA GLN A 65 8.16 -7.49 8.10
C GLN A 65 7.03 -8.21 7.36
N ARG A 66 5.80 -8.13 7.88
CA ARG A 66 4.64 -8.77 7.25
C ARG A 66 4.36 -8.19 5.86
N LEU A 67 4.46 -6.87 5.70
CA LEU A 67 4.32 -6.22 4.39
C LEU A 67 5.38 -6.66 3.39
N ALA A 68 6.63 -6.87 3.82
CA ALA A 68 7.68 -7.38 2.96
C ALA A 68 7.37 -8.81 2.47
N GLN A 69 6.83 -9.66 3.34
CA GLN A 69 6.40 -11.02 2.97
C GLN A 69 5.23 -10.99 2.00
N GLU A 70 4.19 -10.20 2.29
CA GLU A 70 3.01 -10.04 1.43
C GLU A 70 3.39 -9.52 0.05
N THR A 71 4.24 -8.51 -0.01
CA THR A 71 4.72 -7.92 -1.27
C THR A 71 5.54 -8.93 -2.07
N THR A 72 6.42 -9.69 -1.41
CA THR A 72 7.21 -10.75 -2.07
C THR A 72 6.31 -11.83 -2.66
N SER A 73 5.28 -12.23 -1.91
CA SER A 73 4.28 -13.19 -2.37
C SER A 73 3.43 -12.63 -3.53
N ALA A 74 3.07 -11.34 -3.50
CA ALA A 74 2.31 -10.68 -4.57
C ALA A 74 3.10 -10.59 -5.87
N LEU A 75 4.41 -10.37 -5.78
CA LEU A 75 5.31 -10.31 -6.95
C LEU A 75 5.69 -11.69 -7.50
N ARG A 76 5.44 -12.78 -6.76
CA ARG A 76 5.78 -14.15 -7.15
C ARG A 76 4.60 -15.11 -6.93
N PRO A 77 3.47 -14.90 -7.64
CA PRO A 77 2.33 -15.79 -7.54
C PRO A 77 2.75 -17.21 -7.97
N GLY A 78 2.53 -18.20 -7.10
CA GLY A 78 2.83 -19.61 -7.37
C GLY A 78 3.99 -20.22 -6.55
N ARG A 79 4.78 -19.42 -5.82
CA ARG A 79 5.80 -19.97 -4.88
C ARG A 79 5.36 -19.98 -3.42
N ILE A 80 4.33 -19.18 -3.09
CA ILE A 80 3.87 -18.99 -1.71
C ILE A 80 2.34 -19.04 -1.77
N SER A 81 1.76 -20.12 -1.26
CA SER A 81 0.32 -20.17 -0.99
C SER A 81 0.09 -19.47 0.34
N LEU A 82 -0.54 -18.30 0.31
CA LEU A 82 -1.00 -17.64 1.52
C LEU A 82 -2.46 -18.02 1.76
N PRO A 83 -2.87 -18.25 3.02
CA PRO A 83 -4.27 -18.44 3.35
C PRO A 83 -5.11 -17.24 2.86
N PRO A 84 -6.43 -17.44 2.66
CA PRO A 84 -7.33 -16.35 2.27
C PRO A 84 -7.16 -15.18 3.23
N ASP A 85 -7.23 -13.97 2.70
CA ASP A 85 -7.01 -12.73 3.45
C ASP A 85 -8.35 -12.14 3.91
N PRO A 86 -8.82 -12.45 5.14
CA PRO A 86 -10.04 -11.86 5.69
C PRO A 86 -9.88 -10.38 6.05
N THR A 87 -8.63 -9.88 6.07
CA THR A 87 -8.29 -8.55 6.59
C THR A 87 -8.12 -7.48 5.51
N GLY A 88 -8.14 -7.84 4.23
CA GLY A 88 -7.96 -6.89 3.11
C GLY A 88 -6.53 -6.39 2.92
N VAL A 89 -5.56 -6.96 3.65
CA VAL A 89 -4.12 -6.69 3.53
C VAL A 89 -3.62 -6.99 2.11
N ARG A 90 -3.91 -8.19 1.62
CA ARG A 90 -3.49 -8.70 0.32
C ARG A 90 -4.10 -7.87 -0.79
N ALA A 91 -5.39 -7.56 -0.69
CA ALA A 91 -6.07 -6.69 -1.66
C ALA A 91 -5.36 -5.33 -1.75
N ALA A 92 -5.07 -4.69 -0.61
CA ALA A 92 -4.35 -3.42 -0.59
C ALA A 92 -2.92 -3.53 -1.14
N VAL A 93 -2.20 -4.63 -0.89
CA VAL A 93 -0.87 -4.85 -1.49
C VAL A 93 -0.96 -5.05 -3.00
N LEU A 94 -1.99 -5.75 -3.50
CA LEU A 94 -2.23 -5.91 -4.94
C LEU A 94 -2.58 -4.58 -5.61
N ASP A 95 -3.40 -3.73 -4.96
CA ASP A 95 -3.67 -2.37 -5.43
C ASP A 95 -2.35 -1.56 -5.52
N ALA A 96 -1.46 -1.70 -4.53
CA ALA A 96 -0.14 -1.05 -4.57
C ALA A 96 0.72 -1.54 -5.76
N VAL A 97 0.73 -2.85 -6.04
CA VAL A 97 1.44 -3.44 -7.19
C VAL A 97 0.86 -2.94 -8.52
N ALA A 98 -0.46 -2.82 -8.62
CA ALA A 98 -1.15 -2.35 -9.82
C ALA A 98 -0.78 -0.91 -10.22
N THR A 99 -0.18 -0.12 -9.31
CA THR A 99 0.35 1.21 -9.65
C THR A 99 1.51 1.19 -10.65
N GLY A 100 2.13 0.02 -10.87
CA GLY A 100 3.26 -0.16 -11.79
C GLY A 100 4.56 0.50 -11.32
N VAL A 101 4.60 0.99 -10.08
CA VAL A 101 5.80 1.57 -9.48
C VAL A 101 6.61 0.48 -8.79
N LYS A 102 7.94 0.58 -8.84
CA LYS A 102 8.84 -0.32 -8.11
C LYS A 102 8.41 -0.45 -6.65
N MET A 103 8.13 -1.67 -6.21
CA MET A 103 7.72 -1.95 -4.83
C MET A 103 8.92 -1.91 -3.88
N PRO A 104 8.73 -1.48 -2.62
CA PRO A 104 9.68 -1.77 -1.56
C PRO A 104 9.80 -3.30 -1.39
N THR A 105 11.00 -3.79 -1.15
CA THR A 105 11.26 -5.24 -1.06
C THR A 105 11.90 -5.66 0.25
N SER A 106 12.34 -4.71 1.08
CA SER A 106 12.93 -4.99 2.39
C SER A 106 12.09 -4.38 3.51
N TRP A 107 12.09 -5.05 4.66
CA TRP A 107 11.40 -4.56 5.85
C TRP A 107 11.86 -3.15 6.25
N ARG A 108 13.14 -2.78 6.02
CA ARG A 108 13.65 -1.43 6.29
C ARG A 108 12.95 -0.36 5.46
N GLN A 109 12.75 -0.63 4.17
CA GLN A 109 12.05 0.32 3.29
C GLN A 109 10.57 0.45 3.69
N PHE A 110 9.94 -0.63 4.15
CA PHE A 110 8.59 -0.55 4.71
C PHE A 110 8.59 0.21 6.04
N HIS A 111 9.58 0.01 6.90
CA HIS A 111 9.70 0.75 8.16
C HIS A 111 9.74 2.26 7.89
N THR A 112 10.66 2.73 7.03
CA THR A 112 10.75 4.15 6.64
C THR A 112 9.47 4.66 5.97
N LEU A 113 8.75 3.83 5.22
CA LEU A 113 7.49 4.24 4.59
C LEU A 113 6.34 4.46 5.59
N LEU A 114 6.33 3.64 6.65
CA LEU A 114 5.29 3.61 7.67
C LEU A 114 5.60 4.53 8.85
N ASP A 115 6.87 4.86 9.07
CA ASP A 115 7.35 5.79 10.08
C ASP A 115 7.43 7.21 9.52
N PRO A 116 6.52 8.13 9.89
CA PRO A 116 6.59 9.50 9.44
C PRO A 116 7.63 10.34 10.20
N GLU A 117 8.22 9.84 11.29
CA GLU A 117 9.10 10.62 12.20
C GLU A 117 10.60 10.42 11.96
N LEU A 118 11.02 9.62 10.97
CA LEU A 118 12.43 9.52 10.56
C LEU A 118 12.83 10.65 9.59
N ASP A 119 12.60 11.90 9.99
CA ASP A 119 13.52 13.00 9.65
C ASP A 119 14.60 13.00 10.74
N GLU A 120 15.86 12.77 10.33
CA GLU A 120 17.14 12.90 11.04
C GLU A 120 17.10 13.10 12.58
N ASP A 121 17.55 12.09 13.34
CA ASP A 121 18.16 12.13 14.69
C ASP A 121 17.58 11.17 15.73
N GLU A 122 17.79 9.86 15.56
CA GLU A 122 17.84 8.97 16.73
C GLU A 122 19.04 8.01 16.63
N PRO A 123 20.08 8.19 17.46
CA PRO A 123 21.25 7.32 17.44
C PRO A 123 20.88 5.91 17.94
N PRO A 124 21.61 4.88 17.47
CA PRO A 124 21.32 3.51 17.83
C PRO A 124 21.46 3.29 19.33
N ILE A 125 20.43 2.70 19.94
CA ILE A 125 20.50 2.18 21.31
C ILE A 125 21.51 1.02 21.28
N GLU A 126 22.69 1.27 21.84
CA GLU A 126 23.65 0.21 22.18
C GLU A 126 23.07 -0.62 23.34
N VAL A 127 23.00 -1.94 23.15
CA VAL A 127 22.73 -2.93 24.19
C VAL A 127 24.04 -3.65 24.50
#